data_AF-A0A0U3W5I3-F1
#
_entry.id   AF-A0A0U3W5I3-F1
#
_cell.length_a   1.000
_cell.length_b   1.000
_cell.length_c   1.000
_cell.angle_alpha   90.00
_cell.angle_beta   90.00
_cell.angle_gamma   90.00
#
_symmetry.space_group_name_H-M   'P 1'
#
loop_
_entity.id
_entity.type
_entity.pdbx_description
1 polymer ?
#
loop_
_entity_poly.entity_id
_entity_poly.type
_entity_poly.pdbx_seq_one_letter_code
_entity_poly.pdbx_strand_id
1 'polypeptide(L)'
;MSTHKLFNIIGLVSIVSVIIYFVAYAHEYSKDEIISGLIFYFVATAIYFLFVYLYHKSNLGQKIVLYGLSTISLILIFFLLR
;
A
#
# COMPACT_ATOMS: atom_id res chain seq x y z
N MET A 1 3.89 12.74 18.30
CA MET A 1 3.27 11.46 17.85
C MET A 1 4.39 10.51 17.46
N SER A 2 4.36 9.22 17.83
CA SER A 2 5.40 8.28 17.35
C SER A 2 5.23 8.00 15.86
N THR A 3 6.34 7.78 15.15
CA THR A 3 6.35 7.48 13.70
C THR A 3 5.50 6.26 13.35
N HIS A 4 5.53 5.23 14.20
CA HIS A 4 4.64 4.06 14.10
C HIS A 4 3.15 4.44 14.06
N LYS A 5 2.71 5.32 14.98
CA LYS A 5 1.32 5.77 15.02
C LYS A 5 0.96 6.60 13.78
N LEU A 6 1.87 7.47 13.34
CA LEU A 6 1.67 8.28 12.14
C LEU A 6 1.46 7.39 10.89
N PHE A 7 2.33 6.40 10.67
CA PHE A 7 2.22 5.50 9.53
C PHE A 7 0.95 4.66 9.56
N ASN A 8 0.53 4.18 10.73
CA ASN A 8 -0.74 3.46 10.82
C ASN A 8 -1.95 4.35 10.50
N ILE A 9 -1.94 5.62 10.91
CA ILE A 9 -2.98 6.59 10.53
C ILE A 9 -2.98 6.82 9.02
N ILE A 10 -1.81 6.99 8.40
CA ILE A 10 -1.70 7.15 6.95
C ILE A 10 -2.29 5.93 6.23
N GLY A 11 -1.99 4.70 6.67
CA GLY A 11 -2.58 3.49 6.11
C GLY A 11 -4.11 3.49 6.21
N LEU A 12 -4.66 3.87 7.36
CA LEU A 12 -6.12 3.93 7.58
C LEU A 12 -6.79 5.01 6.71
N VAL A 13 -6.21 6.22 6.66
CA VAL A 13 -6.69 7.30 5.80
C VAL A 13 -6.69 6.86 4.35
N SER A 14 -5.63 6.16 3.92
CA SER A 14 -5.51 5.69 2.54
C SER A 14 -6.61 4.67 2.17
N ILE A 15 -6.95 3.73 3.08
CA ILE A 15 -8.09 2.81 2.88
C ILE A 15 -9.39 3.59 2.65
N VAL A 16 -9.67 4.56 3.52
CA VAL A 16 -10.88 5.38 3.41
C VAL A 16 -10.88 6.15 2.09
N SER A 17 -9.75 6.74 1.69
CA SER A 17 -9.62 7.47 0.43
C SER A 17 -9.92 6.59 -0.79
N VAL A 18 -9.46 5.34 -0.83
CA VAL A 18 -9.74 4.44 -1.96
C VAL A 18 -11.19 4.00 -2.01
N ILE A 19 -11.82 3.74 -0.86
CA ILE A 19 -13.25 3.46 -0.81
C ILE A 19 -14.05 4.66 -1.35
N ILE A 20 -13.72 5.88 -0.89
CA ILE A 20 -14.36 7.11 -1.38
C ILE A 20 -14.13 7.27 -2.89
N TYR A 21 -12.93 7.00 -3.38
CA TYR A 21 -12.62 7.07 -4.82
C TYR A 21 -13.51 6.14 -5.64
N PHE A 22 -13.58 4.86 -5.30
CA PHE A 22 -14.40 3.91 -6.05
C PHE A 22 -15.89 4.20 -5.92
N VAL A 23 -16.36 4.79 -4.81
CA VAL A 23 -17.76 5.23 -4.67
C VAL A 23 -18.04 6.45 -5.55
N ALA A 24 -17.16 7.45 -5.56
CA ALA A 24 -17.35 8.69 -6.32
C ALA A 24 -17.30 8.45 -7.84
N TYR A 25 -16.41 7.57 -8.28
CA TYR A 25 -16.16 7.29 -9.70
C TYR A 25 -16.72 5.92 -10.13
N ALA A 26 -17.64 5.32 -9.36
CA ALA A 26 -18.21 4.00 -9.64
C ALA A 26 -18.82 3.87 -11.05
N HIS A 27 -19.29 4.99 -11.62
CA HIS A 27 -19.91 5.05 -12.94
C HIS A 27 -18.89 4.98 -14.10
N GLU A 28 -17.62 5.23 -13.84
CA GLU A 28 -16.54 5.20 -14.84
C GLU A 28 -15.92 3.81 -15.00
N TYR A 29 -16.20 2.90 -14.08
CA TYR A 29 -15.59 1.57 -14.02
C TYR A 29 -16.63 0.46 -14.08
N SER A 30 -16.28 -0.64 -14.72
CA SER A 30 -17.04 -1.88 -14.61
C SER A 30 -16.93 -2.46 -13.19
N LYS A 31 -17.91 -3.31 -12.82
CA LYS A 31 -17.89 -3.98 -11.51
C LYS A 31 -16.61 -4.80 -11.31
N ASP A 32 -16.14 -5.46 -12.36
CA ASP A 32 -14.94 -6.31 -12.30
C ASP A 32 -13.66 -5.49 -12.09
N GLU A 33 -13.57 -4.30 -12.70
CA GLU A 33 -12.46 -3.36 -12.47
C GLU A 33 -12.45 -2.83 -11.05
N ILE A 34 -13.61 -2.47 -10.49
CA ILE A 34 -13.74 -2.01 -9.10
C ILE A 34 -13.31 -3.12 -8.14
N ILE A 35 -13.81 -4.35 -8.33
CA ILE A 35 -13.47 -5.50 -7.47
C ILE A 35 -11.97 -5.79 -7.56
N SER A 36 -11.40 -5.85 -8.77
CA SER A 36 -9.99 -6.12 -8.98
C SER A 36 -9.09 -5.04 -8.36
N GLY A 37 -9.47 -3.76 -8.53
CA GLY A 37 -8.76 -2.63 -7.95
C GLY A 37 -8.80 -2.64 -6.42
N LEU A 38 -9.95 -2.94 -5.82
CA LEU A 38 -10.08 -3.08 -4.36
C LEU A 38 -9.23 -4.24 -3.82
N ILE A 39 -9.26 -5.41 -4.46
CA ILE A 39 -8.45 -6.57 -4.06
C ILE A 39 -6.97 -6.21 -4.11
N PHE A 40 -6.50 -5.63 -5.23
CA PHE A 40 -5.13 -5.20 -5.38
C PHE A 40 -4.73 -4.21 -4.28
N TYR A 41 -5.58 -3.23 -4.00
CA TYR A 41 -5.34 -2.21 -3.00
C TYR A 41 -5.29 -2.78 -1.57
N PHE A 42 -6.19 -3.69 -1.21
CA PHE A 42 -6.18 -4.33 0.10
C PHE A 42 -4.92 -5.18 0.31
N VAL A 43 -4.48 -5.91 -0.71
CA VAL A 43 -3.21 -6.67 -0.67
C VAL A 43 -2.02 -5.71 -0.46
N ALA A 44 -1.95 -4.62 -1.23
CA ALA A 44 -0.89 -3.62 -1.08
C ALA A 44 -0.89 -2.99 0.32
N THR A 45 -2.07 -2.73 0.88
CA THR A 45 -2.23 -2.16 2.22
C THR A 45 -1.83 -3.16 3.31
N ALA A 46 -2.13 -4.45 3.15
CA ALA A 46 -1.65 -5.48 4.07
C ALA A 46 -0.12 -5.56 4.08
N ILE A 47 0.51 -5.50 2.90
CA ILE A 47 1.98 -5.45 2.78
C ILE A 47 2.53 -4.19 3.45
N TYR A 48 1.89 -3.03 3.28
CA TYR A 48 2.28 -1.79 3.94
C TYR A 48 2.28 -1.91 5.46
N PHE A 49 1.18 -2.38 6.07
CA PHE A 49 1.10 -2.54 7.53
C PHE A 49 2.11 -3.57 8.05
N LEU A 50 2.35 -4.65 7.29
CA LEU A 50 3.40 -5.62 7.61
C LEU A 50 4.78 -4.95 7.62
N PHE A 51 5.07 -4.09 6.65
CA PHE A 51 6.33 -3.35 6.60
C PHE A 51 6.46 -2.35 7.75
N VAL A 52 5.40 -1.61 8.07
CA VAL A 52 5.39 -0.69 9.23
C VAL A 52 5.68 -1.45 10.52
N TYR A 53 5.05 -2.63 10.71
CA TYR A 53 5.30 -3.48 11.87
C TYR A 53 6.75 -3.98 11.91
N LEU A 54 7.26 -4.55 10.82
CA LEU A 54 8.62 -5.08 10.75
C LEU A 54 9.68 -4.00 10.98
N TYR A 55 9.48 -2.81 10.41
CA TYR A 55 10.39 -1.68 10.54
C TYR A 55 10.58 -1.26 12.00
N HIS A 56 9.50 -1.27 12.80
CA HIS A 56 9.55 -0.90 14.21
C HIS A 56 9.93 -2.06 15.14
N LYS A 57 9.94 -3.31 14.65
CA LYS A 57 10.20 -4.50 15.47
C LYS A 57 11.68 -4.74 15.74
N SER A 58 12.56 -4.57 14.74
CA SER A 58 13.98 -4.90 14.88
C SER A 58 14.86 -4.28 13.78
N ASN A 59 16.17 -4.22 14.01
CA ASN A 59 17.15 -3.81 12.99
C ASN A 59 17.13 -4.70 11.75
N LEU A 60 16.88 -6.01 11.91
CA LEU A 60 16.69 -6.91 10.77
C LEU A 60 15.42 -6.56 9.99
N GLY A 61 14.33 -6.25 10.69
CA GLY A 61 13.07 -5.81 10.09
C GLY A 61 13.21 -4.52 9.28
N GLN A 62 14.00 -3.56 9.76
CA GLN A 62 14.32 -2.34 9.00
C GLN A 62 15.02 -2.66 7.67
N LYS A 63 16.00 -3.58 7.68
CA LYS A 63 16.69 -4.03 6.47
C LYS A 63 15.75 -4.73 5.50
N ILE A 64 14.89 -5.63 6.00
CA ILE A 64 13.89 -6.33 5.18
C ILE A 64 12.97 -5.32 4.49
N VAL A 65 12.49 -4.32 5.22
CA VAL A 65 11.60 -3.27 4.68
C VAL A 65 12.32 -2.44 3.63
N LEU A 66 13.57 -2.04 3.87
CA LEU A 66 14.39 -1.31 2.90
C LEU A 66 14.60 -2.12 1.61
N TYR A 67 15.07 -3.37 1.71
CA TYR A 67 15.27 -4.21 0.54
C TYR A 67 13.97 -4.52 -0.19
N GLY A 68 12.88 -4.75 0.55
CA GLY A 68 11.55 -4.97 -0.01
C GLY A 68 11.06 -3.76 -0.80
N LEU A 69 11.12 -2.56 -0.22
CA LEU A 69 10.77 -1.32 -0.90
C LEU A 69 11.65 -1.05 -2.11
N SER A 70 12.97 -1.20 -2.00
CA SER A 70 13.89 -1.05 -3.14
C SER A 70 13.56 -2.02 -4.27
N THR A 71 13.25 -3.27 -3.95
CA THR A 71 12.87 -4.28 -4.95
C THR A 71 11.55 -3.89 -5.65
N ILE A 72 10.53 -3.50 -4.88
CA ILE A 72 9.25 -3.04 -5.43
C ILE A 72 9.47 -1.82 -6.33
N SER A 73 10.24 -0.82 -5.89
CA SER A 73 10.54 0.36 -6.68
C SER A 73 11.26 0.02 -7.99
N LEU A 74 12.26 -0.87 -7.96
CA LEU A 74 12.97 -1.30 -9.16
C LEU A 74 12.05 -2.02 -10.14
N ILE A 75 11.16 -2.90 -9.65
CA ILE A 75 10.16 -3.59 -10.47
C ILE A 75 9.22 -2.59 -11.12
N LEU A 76 8.70 -1.62 -10.36
CA LEU A 76 7.80 -0.59 -10.88
C LEU A 76 8.48 0.32 -11.91
N ILE A 77 9.73 0.73 -11.65
CA ILE A 77 10.51 1.52 -12.62
C ILE A 77 10.75 0.72 -13.90
N PHE A 78 11.08 -0.57 -13.79
CA PHE A 78 11.27 -1.44 -14.95
C PHE A 78 9.98 -1.56 -15.79
N PHE A 79 8.82 -1.74 -15.15
CA PHE A 79 7.53 -1.75 -15.84
C PHE A 79 7.16 -0.39 -16.45
N LEU A 80 7.58 0.72 -15.85
CA LEU A 80 7.32 2.06 -16.38
C LEU A 80 8.17 2.39 -17.60
N LEU A 81 9.41 1.90 -17.65
CA LEU A 81 10.36 2.14 -18.74
C LEU A 81 10.15 1.23 -19.96
N ARG A 82 9.30 0.21 -19.84
CA ARG A 82 8.98 -0.74 -20.91
C ARG A 82 7.60 -0.45 -21.49
#